data_AF-A0A183IXF5-F1
#
_entry.id   AF-A0A183IXF5-F1
#
_cell.length_a   1.000
_cell.length_b   1.000
_cell.length_c   1.000
_cell.angle_alpha   90.00
_cell.angle_beta   90.00
_cell.angle_gamma   90.00
#
_symmetry.space_group_name_H-M   'P 1'
#
loop_
_entity.id
_entity.type
_entity.pdbx_description
1 polymer ?
#
loop_
_entity_poly.entity_id
_entity_poly.type
_entity_poly.pdbx_seq_one_letter_code
_entity_poly.pdbx_strand_id
1 'polypeptide(L)'
;MMNSEMDSENVYDVQKFDITYERADGVYYAEDDVNGNICIVLSSPLRVQELRLTFKGRAKWDCPSEAVLQLNSVHNRSHDATSEVVFYDKEVVLVDRLPGKDLTGAFVLSPGSHILPFTFPLPKHVETSFEDKNGTCFLLASQLLPCSIRSCDTGFCVLGSIRYFCQAVLSRPWNHDFVTERPFTVLKKESTLDSNCLDLLKPVSRNDSEKVTTCCNSGVISCETSLPKQLFFPGETVFGSMKVSSDSRCKLTKLVTRLEQKISYPPRASGKNAATSNRVVLENDLAKQLGSHSKMDWLNEKLLVIPSLPPSVKSLTIASIEYEVQMEFSFAGSTDQVLYLQIPIVVGSVFCVPPLIELLSSSDGKKSLLSLVPHAGSYRLEDCVFGKTVFEMKNNPSSFNLVEFVPRYPVIEI
;
A
#
# COMPACT_ATOMS: atom_id res chain seq x y z
N MET A 1 -9.89 49.83 23.39
CA MET A 1 -9.48 48.98 24.53
C MET A 1 -10.73 48.50 25.23
N MET A 2 -10.72 47.21 25.60
CA MET A 2 -11.73 46.44 26.35
C MET A 2 -12.96 46.04 25.54
N ASN A 3 -13.38 44.77 25.41
CA ASN A 3 -12.85 43.41 25.62
C ASN A 3 -13.93 42.55 24.92
N SER A 4 -13.67 41.73 23.90
CA SER A 4 -13.21 40.34 23.99
C SER A 4 -13.91 39.54 25.11
N GLU A 5 -15.14 39.11 24.87
CA GLU A 5 -15.80 38.02 25.61
C GLU A 5 -16.96 37.47 24.75
N MET A 6 -16.64 36.67 23.74
CA MET A 6 -17.65 35.86 23.04
C MET A 6 -17.06 34.61 22.38
N ASP A 7 -16.11 33.95 23.06
CA ASP A 7 -15.53 32.67 22.63
C ASP A 7 -15.44 31.70 23.84
N SER A 8 -16.58 31.18 24.32
CA SER A 8 -16.55 30.06 25.29
C SER A 8 -17.84 29.22 25.44
N GLU A 9 -18.73 29.14 24.44
CA GLU A 9 -19.98 28.36 24.55
C GLU A 9 -20.14 27.19 23.55
N ASN A 10 -19.07 26.68 22.93
CA ASN A 10 -19.16 25.59 21.94
C ASN A 10 -18.73 24.21 22.48
N VAL A 11 -19.12 23.86 23.71
CA VAL A 11 -18.60 22.65 24.37
C VAL A 11 -19.70 21.66 24.79
N TYR A 12 -19.75 20.51 24.09
CA TYR A 12 -20.30 19.19 24.50
C TYR A 12 -21.78 18.79 24.25
N ASP A 13 -22.46 19.28 23.21
CA ASP A 13 -23.80 18.74 22.85
C ASP A 13 -23.75 17.33 22.22
N VAL A 14 -22.65 17.03 21.50
CA VAL A 14 -22.44 15.73 20.83
C VAL A 14 -21.35 14.97 21.54
N GLN A 15 -21.70 13.84 22.16
CA GLN A 15 -20.75 12.95 22.84
C GLN A 15 -20.08 11.99 21.86
N LYS A 16 -20.79 11.58 20.81
CA LYS A 16 -20.28 10.67 19.77
C LYS A 16 -20.95 10.95 18.44
N PHE A 17 -20.14 11.06 17.39
CA PHE A 17 -20.60 11.06 16.00
C PHE A 17 -19.65 10.20 15.18
N ASP A 18 -20.09 8.99 14.81
CA ASP A 18 -19.21 7.99 14.22
C ASP A 18 -19.91 7.12 13.19
N ILE A 19 -19.13 6.54 12.26
CA ILE A 19 -19.57 5.58 11.26
C ILE A 19 -19.03 4.20 11.64
N THR A 20 -19.89 3.20 11.57
CA THR A 20 -19.53 1.80 11.80
C THR A 20 -19.94 0.98 10.58
N TYR A 21 -19.02 0.18 10.04
CA TYR A 21 -19.32 -0.73 8.95
C TYR A 21 -19.84 -2.06 9.48
N GLU A 22 -20.76 -2.68 8.75
CA GLU A 22 -21.28 -4.00 9.12
C GLU A 22 -20.23 -5.10 8.89
N ARG A 23 -19.44 -5.00 7.81
CA ARG A 23 -18.32 -5.90 7.57
C ARG A 23 -17.17 -5.59 8.52
N ALA A 24 -16.87 -6.52 9.42
CA ALA A 24 -15.79 -6.39 10.41
C ALA A 24 -14.39 -6.29 9.77
N ASP A 25 -14.22 -6.86 8.58
CA ASP A 25 -12.96 -6.75 7.83
C ASP A 25 -12.78 -5.37 7.17
N GLY A 26 -13.86 -4.64 6.91
CA GLY A 26 -13.86 -3.37 6.19
C GLY A 26 -13.38 -3.50 4.74
N VAL A 27 -13.52 -4.68 4.12
CA VAL A 27 -13.07 -4.95 2.74
C VAL A 27 -14.26 -5.10 1.80
N TYR A 28 -14.19 -4.40 0.67
CA TYR A 28 -15.23 -4.34 -0.34
C TYR A 28 -14.64 -4.49 -1.74
N TYR A 29 -15.48 -4.88 -2.68
CA TYR A 29 -15.11 -5.02 -4.09
C TYR A 29 -15.92 -4.07 -4.96
N ALA A 30 -15.54 -3.96 -6.24
CA ALA A 30 -16.37 -3.28 -7.23
C ALA A 30 -17.80 -3.84 -7.21
N GLU A 31 -18.80 -2.96 -7.26
CA GLU A 31 -20.23 -3.31 -7.25
C GLU A 31 -20.75 -3.92 -5.93
N ASP A 32 -19.93 -4.00 -4.87
CA ASP A 32 -20.43 -4.36 -3.54
C ASP A 32 -21.25 -3.23 -2.92
N ASP A 33 -22.23 -3.61 -2.09
CA ASP A 33 -22.92 -2.69 -1.19
C ASP A 33 -22.13 -2.49 0.11
N VAL A 34 -21.76 -1.24 0.39
CA VAL A 34 -21.18 -0.80 1.65
C VAL A 34 -22.30 -0.52 2.63
N ASN A 35 -22.48 -1.42 3.59
CA ASN A 35 -23.49 -1.32 4.64
C ASN A 35 -22.85 -0.87 5.96
N GLY A 36 -23.60 -0.05 6.70
CA GLY A 36 -23.16 0.41 8.00
C GLY A 36 -24.20 1.22 8.73
N ASN A 37 -23.79 1.77 9.86
CA ASN A 37 -24.61 2.60 10.72
C ASN A 37 -23.85 3.88 11.10
N ILE A 38 -24.58 4.99 11.11
CA ILE A 38 -24.15 6.23 11.75
C ILE A 38 -24.65 6.22 13.18
N CYS A 39 -23.76 6.42 14.13
CA CYS A 39 -24.04 6.50 15.55
C CYS A 39 -23.90 7.94 16.03
N ILE A 40 -24.99 8.50 16.55
CA ILE A 40 -25.03 9.84 17.13
C ILE A 40 -25.45 9.70 18.60
N VAL A 41 -24.63 10.21 19.53
CA VAL A 41 -24.97 10.27 20.95
C VAL A 41 -24.97 11.72 21.39
N LEU A 42 -26.13 12.18 21.86
CA LEU A 42 -26.39 13.57 22.23
C LEU A 42 -26.65 13.68 23.74
N SER A 43 -26.02 14.66 24.39
CA SER A 43 -26.26 15.00 25.80
C SER A 43 -27.45 15.96 25.96
N SER A 44 -27.72 16.76 24.94
CA SER A 44 -28.73 17.82 24.90
C SER A 44 -29.49 17.79 23.54
N PRO A 45 -30.66 18.45 23.42
CA PRO A 45 -31.37 18.52 22.15
C PRO A 45 -30.57 19.31 21.11
N LEU A 46 -30.34 18.74 19.93
CA LEU A 46 -29.53 19.35 18.87
C LEU A 46 -30.39 19.74 17.67
N ARG A 47 -30.34 21.02 17.26
CA ARG A 47 -31.00 21.49 16.04
C ARG A 47 -30.12 21.22 14.82
N VAL A 48 -30.67 20.50 13.85
CA VAL A 48 -29.97 20.05 12.63
C VAL A 48 -30.80 20.36 11.39
N GLN A 49 -30.15 20.63 10.26
CA GLN A 49 -30.83 20.81 8.97
C GLN A 49 -30.98 19.47 8.26
N GLU A 50 -29.88 18.74 8.16
CA GLU A 50 -29.81 17.48 7.45
C GLU A 50 -28.62 16.65 7.92
N LEU A 51 -28.69 15.35 7.67
CA LEU A 51 -27.59 14.41 7.75
C LEU A 51 -27.27 13.92 6.34
N ARG A 52 -26.09 14.25 5.85
CA ARG A 52 -25.59 13.82 4.54
C ARG A 52 -24.49 12.78 4.68
N LEU A 53 -24.47 11.85 3.74
CA LEU A 53 -23.38 10.90 3.53
C LEU A 53 -22.70 11.19 2.21
N THR A 54 -21.37 11.25 2.22
CA THR A 54 -20.54 11.41 1.03
C THR A 54 -19.58 10.24 0.94
N PHE A 55 -19.69 9.45 -0.12
CA PHE A 55 -18.76 8.37 -0.40
C PHE A 55 -17.69 8.85 -1.38
N LYS A 56 -16.44 8.76 -0.97
CA LYS A 56 -15.28 9.29 -1.71
C LYS A 56 -14.33 8.16 -2.06
N GLY A 57 -13.85 8.14 -3.30
CA GLY A 57 -12.69 7.38 -3.76
C GLY A 57 -11.68 8.33 -4.36
N ARG A 58 -10.49 8.44 -3.76
CA ARG A 58 -9.46 9.40 -4.14
C ARG A 58 -8.10 8.73 -4.29
N ALA A 59 -7.43 9.06 -5.37
CA ALA A 59 -6.02 8.81 -5.58
C ALA A 59 -5.26 10.10 -5.31
N LYS A 60 -4.23 10.09 -4.48
CA LYS A 60 -3.38 11.25 -4.24
C LYS A 60 -1.92 10.87 -4.41
N TRP A 61 -1.12 11.72 -5.04
CA TRP A 61 0.32 11.53 -5.10
C TRP A 61 1.07 12.85 -5.17
N ASP A 62 2.24 12.84 -4.54
CA ASP A 62 3.16 13.97 -4.51
C ASP A 62 4.37 13.64 -5.38
N CYS A 63 4.55 14.43 -6.44
CA CYS A 63 5.81 14.47 -7.17
C CYS A 63 6.62 15.64 -6.62
N PRO A 64 7.75 15.40 -5.90
CA PRO A 64 8.63 16.48 -5.51
C PRO A 64 9.14 17.18 -6.78
N SER A 65 9.09 18.52 -6.81
CA SER A 65 9.63 19.29 -7.93
C SER A 65 11.14 19.45 -7.77
N GLU A 66 11.89 19.53 -8.88
CA GLU A 66 13.34 19.76 -8.87
C GLU A 66 13.76 20.99 -8.04
N ALA A 67 12.87 21.98 -7.90
CA ALA A 67 13.10 23.19 -7.12
C ALA A 67 13.24 22.93 -5.60
N VAL A 68 12.70 21.83 -5.08
CA VAL A 68 12.81 21.46 -3.65
C VAL A 68 14.18 20.87 -3.33
N LEU A 69 14.89 20.32 -4.32
CA LEU A 69 16.20 19.68 -4.14
C LEU A 69 17.38 20.65 -4.26
N GLN A 70 17.19 21.83 -4.84
CA GLN A 70 18.19 22.89 -4.80
C GLN A 70 18.05 23.67 -3.49
N LEU A 71 18.87 23.30 -2.50
CA LEU A 71 19.05 24.03 -1.25
C LEU A 71 19.21 25.55 -1.50
N ASN A 72 18.51 26.35 -0.68
CA ASN A 72 18.66 27.80 -0.47
C ASN A 72 17.79 28.77 -1.29
N SER A 73 16.46 28.59 -1.34
CA SER A 73 15.56 29.74 -1.49
C SER A 73 14.54 29.81 -0.35
N VAL A 74 14.99 30.37 0.77
CA VAL A 74 14.11 30.94 1.78
C VAL A 74 13.46 32.16 1.12
N HIS A 75 12.14 32.10 0.89
CA HIS A 75 11.28 33.08 0.19
C HIS A 75 10.98 32.79 -1.30
N ASN A 76 10.25 31.71 -1.55
CA ASN A 76 8.94 31.83 -2.21
C ASN A 76 8.15 30.53 -2.06
N ARG A 77 7.00 30.60 -1.41
CA ARG A 77 6.05 29.50 -1.25
C ARG A 77 5.37 29.25 -2.60
N SER A 78 6.00 28.48 -3.48
CA SER A 78 5.24 27.75 -4.50
C SER A 78 4.55 26.59 -3.78
N HIS A 79 3.24 26.66 -3.64
CA HIS A 79 2.41 25.58 -3.11
C HIS A 79 2.88 24.21 -3.62
N ASP A 80 3.21 23.30 -2.71
CA ASP A 80 3.34 21.87 -2.99
C ASP A 80 2.02 21.40 -3.60
N ALA A 81 1.97 21.29 -4.93
CA ALA A 81 0.74 20.98 -5.64
C ALA A 81 0.50 19.47 -5.61
N THR A 82 -0.11 18.94 -4.55
CA THR A 82 -0.56 17.53 -4.51
C THR A 82 -1.45 17.22 -5.70
N SER A 83 -1.15 16.13 -6.41
CA SER A 83 -1.99 15.67 -7.52
C SER A 83 -3.07 14.76 -6.97
N GLU A 84 -4.32 14.98 -7.39
CA GLU A 84 -5.46 14.20 -6.94
C GLU A 84 -6.27 13.73 -8.15
N VAL A 85 -6.65 12.45 -8.15
CA VAL A 85 -7.63 11.89 -9.06
C VAL A 85 -8.84 11.45 -8.25
N VAL A 86 -10.01 11.90 -8.68
CA VAL A 86 -11.29 11.54 -8.08
C VAL A 86 -11.86 10.35 -8.84
N PHE A 87 -11.84 9.16 -8.24
CA PHE A 87 -12.54 8.00 -8.79
C PHE A 87 -14.04 8.11 -8.59
N TYR A 88 -14.42 8.64 -7.42
CA TYR A 88 -15.80 8.68 -7.02
C TYR A 88 -16.03 9.74 -5.95
N ASP A 89 -17.10 10.51 -6.09
CA ASP A 89 -17.59 11.44 -5.09
C ASP A 89 -19.10 11.55 -5.21
N LYS A 90 -19.82 10.80 -4.38
CA LYS A 90 -21.28 10.80 -4.43
C LYS A 90 -21.84 11.10 -3.06
N GLU A 91 -22.71 12.09 -3.06
CA GLU A 91 -23.44 12.55 -1.91
C GLU A 91 -24.87 11.99 -1.90
N VAL A 92 -25.35 11.64 -0.71
CA VAL A 92 -26.70 11.16 -0.44
C VAL A 92 -27.18 11.85 0.83
N VAL A 93 -28.36 12.46 0.77
CA VAL A 93 -29.03 12.97 1.97
C VAL A 93 -29.70 11.81 2.67
N LEU A 94 -29.24 11.46 3.87
CA LEU A 94 -29.78 10.33 4.64
C LEU A 94 -31.02 10.75 5.43
N VAL A 95 -31.00 11.96 6.01
CA VAL A 95 -32.13 12.52 6.77
C VAL A 95 -32.22 14.01 6.52
N ASP A 96 -33.36 14.49 6.00
CA ASP A 96 -33.69 15.91 5.81
C ASP A 96 -34.99 16.34 6.54
N ARG A 97 -35.65 15.38 7.17
CA ARG A 97 -36.91 15.55 7.90
C ARG A 97 -37.10 14.42 8.92
N LEU A 98 -37.87 14.69 9.96
CA LEU A 98 -38.30 13.64 10.90
C LEU A 98 -39.39 12.75 10.29
N PRO A 99 -39.47 11.46 10.67
CA PRO A 99 -40.55 10.57 10.24
C PRO A 99 -41.94 11.19 10.50
N GLY A 100 -42.80 11.22 9.49
CA GLY A 100 -44.16 11.75 9.59
C GLY A 100 -44.30 13.27 9.42
N LYS A 101 -43.25 13.98 8.98
CA LYS A 101 -43.33 15.40 8.57
C LYS A 101 -43.12 15.56 7.06
N ASP A 102 -44.02 16.30 6.41
CA ASP A 102 -44.00 16.49 4.95
C ASP A 102 -43.02 17.58 4.49
N LEU A 103 -42.71 18.54 5.37
CA LEU A 103 -41.83 19.66 5.06
C LEU A 103 -40.38 19.35 5.44
N THR A 104 -39.49 19.51 4.47
CA THR A 104 -38.04 19.54 4.69
C THR A 104 -37.66 20.81 5.45
N GLY A 105 -36.66 20.74 6.32
CA GLY A 105 -36.18 21.89 7.09
C GLY A 105 -35.62 21.52 8.44
N ALA A 106 -35.11 22.53 9.16
CA ALA A 106 -34.42 22.31 10.42
C ALA A 106 -35.31 21.61 11.46
N PHE A 107 -34.83 20.48 11.98
CA PHE A 107 -35.49 19.70 13.01
C PHE A 107 -34.59 19.59 14.26
N VAL A 108 -35.17 19.10 15.36
CA VAL A 108 -34.44 18.92 16.63
C VAL A 108 -34.33 17.43 16.90
N LEU A 109 -33.10 16.95 17.02
CA LEU A 109 -32.78 15.62 17.52
C LEU A 109 -32.86 15.65 19.05
N SER A 110 -33.60 14.71 19.63
CA SER A 110 -33.69 14.57 21.08
C SER A 110 -32.38 14.07 21.68
N PRO A 111 -32.10 14.34 22.98
CA PRO A 111 -31.02 13.70 23.70
C PRO A 111 -31.13 12.17 23.62
N GLY A 112 -29.99 11.47 23.66
CA GLY A 112 -29.93 10.01 23.61
C GLY A 112 -29.10 9.47 22.45
N SER A 113 -29.25 8.17 22.18
CA SER A 113 -28.52 7.47 21.13
C SER A 113 -29.40 7.25 19.91
N HIS A 114 -28.91 7.68 18.75
CA HIS A 114 -29.54 7.52 17.45
C HIS A 114 -28.64 6.66 16.55
N ILE A 115 -29.22 5.63 15.94
CA ILE A 115 -28.53 4.72 15.03
C ILE A 115 -29.27 4.77 13.69
N LEU A 116 -28.55 5.18 12.65
CA LEU A 116 -29.12 5.39 11.32
C LEU A 116 -28.39 4.46 10.33
N PRO A 117 -29.05 3.41 9.84
CA PRO A 117 -28.44 2.51 8.86
C PRO A 117 -28.30 3.19 7.50
N PHE A 118 -27.28 2.79 6.76
CA PHE A 118 -27.10 3.17 5.37
C PHE A 118 -26.62 1.97 4.54
N THR A 119 -26.96 2.01 3.27
CA THR A 119 -26.48 1.08 2.24
C THR A 119 -26.04 1.89 1.04
N PHE A 120 -24.89 1.53 0.48
CA PHE A 120 -24.33 2.29 -0.61
C PHE A 120 -23.60 1.41 -1.64
N PRO A 121 -24.04 1.37 -2.91
CA PRO A 121 -23.39 0.57 -3.94
C PRO A 121 -22.09 1.22 -4.42
N LEU A 122 -21.01 0.44 -4.45
CA LEU A 122 -19.75 0.87 -5.04
C LEU A 122 -19.82 0.86 -6.57
N PRO A 123 -19.15 1.81 -7.26
CA PRO A 123 -19.06 1.78 -8.71
C PRO A 123 -18.32 0.54 -9.24
N LYS A 124 -18.54 0.27 -10.52
CA LYS A 124 -17.81 -0.77 -11.25
C LYS A 124 -16.33 -0.45 -11.48
N HIS A 125 -16.02 0.83 -11.71
CA HIS A 125 -14.67 1.29 -12.02
C HIS A 125 -13.97 1.83 -10.77
N VAL A 126 -13.64 0.92 -9.85
CA VAL A 126 -12.84 1.22 -8.65
C VAL A 126 -11.44 0.61 -8.77
N GLU A 127 -10.48 1.22 -8.09
CA GLU A 127 -9.10 0.76 -8.03
C GLU A 127 -8.82 0.14 -6.65
N THR A 128 -7.81 -0.73 -6.60
CA THR A 128 -7.37 -1.34 -5.35
C THR A 128 -6.79 -0.29 -4.41
N SER A 129 -7.22 -0.30 -3.14
CA SER A 129 -6.71 0.58 -2.09
C SER A 129 -5.22 0.36 -1.89
N PHE A 130 -4.48 1.45 -1.69
CA PHE A 130 -3.03 1.44 -1.74
C PHE A 130 -2.44 2.55 -0.86
N GLU A 131 -1.32 2.24 -0.21
CA GLU A 131 -0.53 3.20 0.58
C GLU A 131 0.97 3.03 0.27
N ASP A 132 1.60 4.10 -0.25
CA ASP A 132 3.07 4.19 -0.31
C ASP A 132 3.61 4.92 0.92
N LYS A 133 4.09 4.14 1.89
CA LYS A 133 4.76 4.61 3.11
C LYS A 133 6.21 4.20 3.10
N ASN A 134 7.03 5.02 3.74
CA ASN A 134 8.43 4.67 4.03
C ASN A 134 9.28 4.46 2.77
N GLY A 135 8.78 4.91 1.62
CA GLY A 135 9.51 4.89 0.36
C GLY A 135 10.62 5.93 0.36
N THR A 136 11.83 5.53 -0.04
CA THR A 136 12.86 6.51 -0.37
C THR A 136 12.59 7.00 -1.79
N CYS A 137 12.39 8.31 -1.94
CA CYS A 137 12.08 8.92 -3.23
C CYS A 137 13.36 9.15 -4.05
N PHE A 138 13.42 8.60 -5.26
CA PHE A 138 14.49 8.85 -6.23
C PHE A 138 13.95 9.73 -7.36
N LEU A 139 14.47 10.95 -7.48
CA LEU A 139 14.19 11.85 -8.60
C LEU A 139 15.27 11.83 -9.69
N LEU A 140 16.44 11.24 -9.39
CA LEU A 140 17.55 11.04 -10.31
C LEU A 140 18.13 9.65 -10.05
N ALA A 141 18.44 8.91 -11.12
CA ALA A 141 18.98 7.54 -11.08
C ALA A 141 20.39 7.41 -10.47
N SER A 142 20.85 8.38 -9.67
CA SER A 142 22.25 8.42 -9.22
C SER A 142 22.53 9.10 -7.87
N GLN A 143 21.56 9.68 -7.18
CA GLN A 143 21.83 10.30 -5.87
C GLN A 143 20.76 9.97 -4.82
N LEU A 144 21.21 9.29 -3.76
CA LEU A 144 20.52 9.04 -2.52
C LEU A 144 20.37 10.38 -1.77
N LEU A 145 19.22 11.04 -1.88
CA LEU A 145 18.90 12.17 -1.00
C LEU A 145 17.71 11.77 -0.12
N PRO A 146 17.83 11.80 1.22
CA PRO A 146 16.68 11.61 2.09
C PRO A 146 15.67 12.73 1.82
N CYS A 147 14.43 12.34 1.51
CA CYS A 147 13.37 13.29 1.20
C CYS A 147 13.11 14.17 2.41
N SER A 148 13.55 15.43 2.34
CA SER A 148 13.29 16.46 3.35
C SER A 148 12.02 17.24 2.99
N ILE A 149 10.94 16.54 2.63
CA ILE A 149 9.66 17.19 2.31
C ILE A 149 9.07 17.70 3.62
N ARG A 150 9.04 19.02 3.78
CA ARG A 150 8.59 19.77 4.96
C ARG A 150 7.07 19.73 5.24
N SER A 151 6.36 18.78 4.62
CA SER A 151 4.97 18.41 4.94
C SER A 151 4.90 17.30 6.01
N CYS A 152 6.04 16.79 6.47
CA CYS A 152 6.12 15.75 7.48
C CYS A 152 6.46 16.30 8.89
N ASP A 153 5.51 16.95 9.56
CA ASP A 153 5.61 17.13 11.02
C ASP A 153 5.53 15.76 11.77
N THR A 154 5.37 14.65 11.04
CA THR A 154 5.34 13.26 11.53
C THR A 154 6.39 12.33 10.89
N GLY A 155 7.33 12.83 10.09
CA GLY A 155 8.49 12.03 9.63
C GLY A 155 8.25 10.97 8.53
N PHE A 156 7.09 10.91 7.89
CA PHE A 156 6.82 9.97 6.78
C PHE A 156 6.37 10.71 5.51
N CYS A 157 7.11 10.56 4.41
CA CYS A 157 6.67 11.03 3.08
C CYS A 157 5.82 9.95 2.42
N VAL A 158 4.50 10.17 2.32
CA VAL A 158 3.63 9.32 1.51
C VAL A 158 3.66 9.83 0.09
N LEU A 159 4.35 9.13 -0.81
CA LEU A 159 4.44 9.55 -2.22
C LEU A 159 3.13 9.36 -2.96
N GLY A 160 2.29 8.41 -2.54
CA GLY A 160 0.93 8.31 -3.04
C GLY A 160 0.04 7.31 -2.31
N SER A 161 -1.27 7.45 -2.51
CA SER A 161 -2.30 6.62 -1.88
C SER A 161 -3.55 6.53 -2.75
N ILE A 162 -4.29 5.43 -2.63
CA ILE A 162 -5.66 5.25 -3.12
C ILE A 162 -6.51 4.92 -1.91
N ARG A 163 -7.43 5.82 -1.56
CA ARG A 163 -8.25 5.72 -0.34
C ARG A 163 -9.73 5.86 -0.66
N TYR A 164 -10.53 5.10 0.06
CA TYR A 164 -11.98 5.16 0.02
C TYR A 164 -12.53 5.50 1.39
N PHE A 165 -13.52 6.39 1.41
CA PHE A 165 -14.09 6.92 2.64
C PHE A 165 -15.60 6.99 2.57
N CYS A 166 -16.26 6.74 3.71
CA CYS A 166 -17.60 7.23 3.98
C CYS A 166 -17.46 8.44 4.90
N GLN A 167 -17.98 9.59 4.48
CA GLN A 167 -18.06 10.81 5.29
C GLN A 167 -19.52 11.05 5.66
N ALA A 168 -19.79 11.31 6.93
CA ALA A 168 -21.07 11.78 7.42
C ALA A 168 -20.94 13.23 7.86
N VAL A 169 -21.88 14.06 7.40
CA VAL A 169 -21.96 15.49 7.72
C VAL A 169 -23.31 15.75 8.36
N LEU A 170 -23.29 16.16 9.63
CA LEU A 170 -24.46 16.61 10.36
C LEU A 170 -24.51 18.14 10.31
N SER A 171 -25.35 18.65 9.41
CA SER A 171 -25.47 20.08 9.10
C SER A 171 -26.26 20.83 10.16
N ARG A 172 -25.73 21.98 10.60
CA ARG A 172 -26.34 22.79 11.67
C ARG A 172 -26.76 24.17 11.15
N PRO A 173 -27.97 24.66 11.48
CA PRO A 173 -28.33 26.04 11.14
C PRO A 173 -27.41 27.02 11.88
N TRP A 174 -26.77 27.91 11.13
CA TRP A 174 -26.02 29.06 11.67
C TRP A 174 -24.84 28.68 12.59
N ASN A 175 -24.31 27.46 12.46
CA ASN A 175 -23.12 26.97 13.18
C ASN A 175 -22.30 26.06 12.25
N HIS A 176 -21.08 25.71 12.63
CA HIS A 176 -20.23 24.81 11.86
C HIS A 176 -20.81 23.39 11.79
N ASP A 177 -20.65 22.71 10.67
CA ASP A 177 -21.12 21.32 10.55
C ASP A 177 -20.24 20.37 11.37
N PHE A 178 -20.87 19.32 11.88
CA PHE A 178 -20.16 18.19 12.46
C PHE A 178 -19.84 17.19 11.35
N VAL A 179 -18.57 16.78 11.23
CA VAL A 179 -18.11 15.90 10.14
C VAL A 179 -17.40 14.70 10.71
N THR A 180 -17.76 13.48 10.37
CA THR A 180 -16.94 12.29 10.68
C THR A 180 -16.68 11.54 9.39
N GLU A 181 -15.51 10.95 9.25
CA GLU A 181 -15.16 10.19 8.05
C GLU A 181 -14.39 8.92 8.45
N ARG A 182 -14.73 7.80 7.80
CA ARG A 182 -14.13 6.50 8.05
C ARG A 182 -13.65 5.88 6.75
N PRO A 183 -12.42 5.33 6.74
CA PRO A 183 -11.89 4.67 5.56
C PRO A 183 -12.29 3.20 5.54
N PHE A 184 -12.35 2.63 4.34
CA PHE A 184 -12.50 1.20 4.13
C PHE A 184 -11.61 0.75 2.96
N THR A 185 -11.33 -0.55 2.90
CA THR A 185 -10.51 -1.13 1.83
C THR A 185 -11.41 -1.50 0.66
N VAL A 186 -11.02 -1.09 -0.54
CA VAL A 186 -11.57 -1.57 -1.81
C VAL A 186 -10.52 -2.40 -2.54
N LEU A 187 -10.90 -3.57 -3.02
CA LEU A 187 -10.05 -4.44 -3.82
C LEU A 187 -10.65 -4.65 -5.21
N LYS A 188 -9.80 -4.60 -6.23
CA LYS A 188 -10.19 -4.90 -7.60
C LYS A 188 -10.06 -6.40 -7.85
N LYS A 189 -11.17 -7.07 -8.21
CA LYS A 189 -11.21 -8.48 -8.62
C LYS A 189 -10.74 -8.65 -10.08
N GLU A 190 -9.65 -7.99 -10.47
CA GLU A 190 -9.14 -8.14 -11.83
C GLU A 190 -8.37 -9.45 -11.99
N SER A 191 -8.76 -10.21 -13.00
CA SER A 191 -8.15 -11.47 -13.44
C SER A 191 -7.12 -11.23 -14.56
N THR A 192 -6.44 -10.09 -14.59
CA THR A 192 -5.56 -9.70 -15.70
C THR A 192 -4.19 -10.38 -15.58
N LEU A 193 -4.20 -11.71 -15.58
CA LEU A 193 -3.05 -12.48 -16.04
C LEU A 193 -3.28 -12.74 -17.52
N ASP A 194 -2.43 -12.11 -18.33
CA ASP A 194 -2.39 -12.27 -19.78
C ASP A 194 -1.96 -13.69 -20.16
N SER A 195 -2.03 -14.03 -21.44
CA SER A 195 -1.50 -15.30 -21.97
C SER A 195 -0.01 -15.51 -21.64
N ASN A 196 0.73 -14.44 -21.30
CA ASN A 196 2.13 -14.48 -20.90
C ASN A 196 2.33 -14.94 -19.44
N CYS A 197 1.26 -15.09 -18.65
CA CYS A 197 1.30 -15.65 -17.29
C CYS A 197 2.04 -16.99 -17.22
N LEU A 198 1.90 -17.83 -18.25
CA LEU A 198 2.54 -19.15 -18.28
C LEU A 198 4.06 -19.06 -18.41
N ASP A 199 4.58 -17.99 -19.02
CA ASP A 199 6.02 -17.74 -19.06
C ASP A 199 6.57 -17.38 -17.68
N LEU A 200 5.74 -16.78 -16.82
CA LEU A 200 6.09 -16.48 -15.44
C LEU A 200 6.13 -17.73 -14.55
N LEU A 201 5.60 -18.88 -14.99
CA LEU A 201 5.71 -20.16 -14.28
C LEU A 201 6.98 -20.94 -14.67
N LYS A 202 7.80 -20.42 -15.59
CA LYS A 202 9.06 -21.03 -15.96
C LYS A 202 10.18 -20.63 -14.99
N PRO A 203 11.16 -21.52 -14.74
CA PRO A 203 12.32 -21.18 -13.92
C PRO A 203 13.08 -19.97 -14.47
N VAL A 204 13.59 -19.15 -13.57
CA VAL A 204 14.45 -18.00 -13.90
C VAL A 204 15.76 -18.13 -13.15
N SER A 205 16.87 -17.82 -13.82
CA SER A 205 18.18 -17.71 -13.19
C SER A 205 18.81 -16.36 -13.53
N ARG A 206 19.59 -15.85 -12.58
CA ARG A 206 20.48 -14.70 -12.74
C ARG A 206 21.83 -15.06 -12.18
N ASN A 207 22.88 -14.48 -12.72
CA ASN A 207 24.22 -14.61 -12.20
C ASN A 207 24.92 -13.25 -12.24
N ASP A 208 25.87 -13.08 -11.33
CA ASP A 208 26.80 -11.95 -11.33
C ASP A 208 28.17 -12.40 -10.81
N SER A 209 29.21 -11.63 -11.14
CA SER A 209 30.57 -11.91 -10.69
C SER A 209 31.41 -10.66 -10.59
N GLU A 210 32.27 -10.62 -9.57
CA GLU A 210 33.15 -9.49 -9.31
C GLU A 210 34.60 -9.95 -9.13
N LYS A 211 35.54 -9.16 -9.68
CA LYS A 211 36.98 -9.40 -9.51
C LYS A 211 37.46 -8.72 -8.25
N VAL A 212 38.05 -9.50 -7.35
CA VAL A 212 38.72 -8.98 -6.15
C VAL A 212 40.18 -8.73 -6.48
N THR A 213 40.59 -7.45 -6.56
CA THR A 213 41.98 -7.06 -6.81
C THR A 213 42.52 -6.21 -5.66
N THR A 214 43.29 -6.82 -4.76
CA THR A 214 44.07 -6.11 -3.73
C THR A 214 45.53 -6.58 -3.78
N CYS A 215 46.46 -5.84 -3.16
CA CYS A 215 47.92 -5.99 -3.29
C CYS A 215 48.51 -7.40 -3.05
N CYS A 216 47.74 -8.34 -2.47
CA CYS A 216 48.10 -9.76 -2.39
C CYS A 216 46.93 -10.72 -2.66
N ASN A 217 45.75 -10.24 -3.06
CA ASN A 217 44.54 -11.06 -3.29
C ASN A 217 44.06 -10.86 -4.73
N SER A 218 44.13 -11.92 -5.54
CA SER A 218 43.49 -12.00 -6.85
C SER A 218 42.54 -13.20 -6.85
N GLY A 219 41.32 -12.99 -7.33
CA GLY A 219 40.31 -14.04 -7.44
C GLY A 219 38.97 -13.46 -7.92
N VAL A 220 38.05 -14.34 -8.29
CA VAL A 220 36.70 -13.98 -8.72
C VAL A 220 35.73 -14.53 -7.69
N ILE A 221 34.80 -13.68 -7.25
CA ILE A 221 33.60 -14.10 -6.54
C ILE A 221 32.45 -14.12 -7.55
N SER A 222 31.68 -15.20 -7.60
CA SER A 222 30.53 -15.31 -8.48
C SER A 222 29.37 -15.97 -7.78
N CYS A 223 28.17 -15.44 -8.01
CA CYS A 223 26.93 -16.01 -7.51
C CYS A 223 25.96 -16.23 -8.68
N GLU A 224 25.23 -17.33 -8.61
CA GLU A 224 24.06 -17.61 -9.45
C GLU A 224 22.89 -17.87 -8.51
N THR A 225 21.74 -17.25 -8.75
CA THR A 225 20.50 -17.55 -8.01
C THR A 225 19.40 -17.89 -9.01
N SER A 226 18.67 -18.96 -8.72
CA SER A 226 17.57 -19.46 -9.54
C SER A 226 16.30 -19.64 -8.72
N LEU A 227 15.17 -19.24 -9.31
CA LEU A 227 13.83 -19.44 -8.78
C LEU A 227 13.05 -20.41 -9.68
N PRO A 228 12.15 -21.23 -9.12
CA PRO A 228 11.35 -22.17 -9.91
C PRO A 228 10.32 -21.48 -10.82
N LYS A 229 9.94 -20.25 -10.46
CA LYS A 229 9.00 -19.40 -11.19
C LYS A 229 9.20 -17.92 -10.81
N GLN A 230 8.55 -17.02 -11.54
CA GLN A 230 8.50 -15.58 -11.28
C GLN A 230 7.15 -15.11 -10.71
N LEU A 231 6.06 -15.86 -10.89
CA LEU A 231 4.75 -15.51 -10.36
C LEU A 231 4.52 -16.11 -8.97
N PHE A 232 4.40 -15.28 -7.94
CA PHE A 232 4.13 -15.67 -6.56
C PHE A 232 2.88 -14.97 -6.02
N PHE A 233 2.26 -15.53 -4.99
CA PHE A 233 1.07 -14.95 -4.35
C PHE A 233 1.32 -14.63 -2.87
N PRO A 234 0.61 -13.66 -2.27
CA PRO A 234 0.67 -13.43 -0.83
C PRO A 234 0.37 -14.71 -0.03
N GLY A 235 1.23 -15.02 0.94
CA GLY A 235 1.22 -16.26 1.73
C GLY A 235 2.18 -17.32 1.20
N GLU A 236 2.55 -17.26 -0.08
CA GLU A 236 3.42 -18.23 -0.72
C GLU A 236 4.88 -18.12 -0.25
N THR A 237 5.53 -19.26 -0.03
CA THR A 237 6.95 -19.32 0.27
C THR A 237 7.76 -19.31 -1.03
N VAL A 238 8.70 -18.38 -1.14
CA VAL A 238 9.68 -18.33 -2.23
C VAL A 238 10.85 -19.23 -1.89
N PHE A 239 11.01 -20.29 -2.68
CA PHE A 239 12.20 -21.14 -2.64
C PHE A 239 13.15 -20.78 -3.79
N GLY A 240 14.45 -20.88 -3.53
CA GLY A 240 15.46 -20.63 -4.55
C GLY A 240 16.69 -21.51 -4.39
N SER A 241 17.45 -21.66 -5.47
CA SER A 241 18.73 -22.38 -5.45
C SER A 241 19.85 -21.43 -5.82
N MET A 242 20.94 -21.48 -5.06
CA MET A 242 22.05 -20.54 -5.15
C MET A 242 23.35 -21.32 -5.36
N LYS A 243 24.14 -20.92 -6.34
CA LYS A 243 25.51 -21.42 -6.53
C LYS A 243 26.46 -20.28 -6.26
N VAL A 244 27.37 -20.46 -5.32
CA VAL A 244 28.37 -19.46 -4.97
C VAL A 244 29.74 -20.07 -5.08
N SER A 245 30.62 -19.40 -5.84
CA SER A 245 32.03 -19.73 -5.90
C SER A 245 32.87 -18.51 -5.58
N SER A 246 33.80 -18.68 -4.64
CA SER A 246 34.86 -17.72 -4.36
C SER A 246 36.18 -18.38 -4.69
N ASP A 247 36.80 -17.96 -5.78
CA ASP A 247 38.19 -18.33 -6.11
C ASP A 247 39.19 -17.38 -5.43
N SER A 248 38.70 -16.55 -4.50
CA SER A 248 39.48 -15.58 -3.72
C SER A 248 39.70 -16.04 -2.27
N ARG A 249 40.55 -15.31 -1.53
CA ARG A 249 40.70 -15.49 -0.08
C ARG A 249 39.53 -14.93 0.73
N CYS A 250 38.62 -14.17 0.11
CA CYS A 250 37.48 -13.58 0.80
C CYS A 250 36.46 -14.65 1.17
N LYS A 251 35.92 -14.54 2.39
CA LYS A 251 34.96 -15.49 2.96
C LYS A 251 33.57 -14.91 2.86
N LEU A 252 32.59 -15.69 2.43
CA LEU A 252 31.19 -15.27 2.53
C LEU A 252 30.80 -15.30 4.01
N THR A 253 30.48 -14.14 4.56
CA THR A 253 30.16 -13.97 5.99
C THR A 253 28.67 -13.79 6.24
N LYS A 254 27.97 -13.24 5.24
CA LYS A 254 26.55 -12.92 5.31
C LYS A 254 25.90 -13.17 3.96
N LEU A 255 24.72 -13.77 4.00
CA LEU A 255 23.87 -13.99 2.85
C LEU A 255 22.44 -13.61 3.22
N VAL A 256 21.97 -12.50 2.67
CA VAL A 256 20.65 -11.95 2.94
C VAL A 256 19.80 -11.98 1.68
N THR A 257 18.53 -12.29 1.84
CA THR A 257 17.50 -12.07 0.83
C THR A 257 16.57 -10.94 1.25
N ARG A 258 16.24 -10.05 0.32
CA ARG A 258 15.23 -9.00 0.47
C ARG A 258 14.16 -9.14 -0.59
N LEU A 259 12.92 -8.87 -0.20
CA LEU A 259 11.87 -8.50 -1.14
C LEU A 259 11.87 -6.99 -1.24
N GLU A 260 12.17 -6.45 -2.42
CA GLU A 260 12.09 -5.02 -2.70
C GLU A 260 10.82 -4.72 -3.49
N GLN A 261 10.16 -3.62 -3.14
CA GLN A 261 9.06 -3.06 -3.91
C GLN A 261 9.52 -1.75 -4.55
N LYS A 262 9.24 -1.63 -5.84
CA LYS A 262 9.47 -0.44 -6.64
C LYS A 262 8.15 0.11 -7.13
N ILE A 263 7.90 1.39 -6.88
CA ILE A 263 6.68 2.08 -7.28
C ILE A 263 7.05 3.26 -8.17
N SER A 264 6.49 3.33 -9.37
CA SER A 264 6.77 4.43 -10.30
C SER A 264 5.52 5.27 -10.54
N TYR A 265 5.60 6.58 -10.32
CA TYR A 265 4.52 7.53 -10.50
C TYR A 265 4.65 8.25 -11.85
N PRO A 266 3.54 8.48 -12.58
CA PRO A 266 3.58 9.18 -13.84
C PRO A 266 4.04 10.63 -13.63
N PRO A 267 4.84 11.19 -14.57
CA PRO A 267 5.30 12.57 -14.46
C PRO A 267 4.14 13.55 -14.62
N ARG A 268 4.17 14.65 -13.85
CA ARG A 268 3.14 15.71 -13.91
C ARG A 268 3.09 16.48 -15.23
N ALA A 269 4.19 16.51 -15.97
CA ALA A 269 4.29 17.23 -17.23
C ALA A 269 5.09 16.40 -18.24
N SER A 270 4.70 16.50 -19.51
CA SER A 270 5.43 15.88 -20.61
C SER A 270 6.89 16.32 -20.60
N GLY A 271 7.81 15.36 -20.70
CA GLY A 271 9.26 15.60 -20.70
C GLY A 271 9.93 15.63 -19.32
N LYS A 272 9.21 15.39 -18.22
CA LYS A 272 9.81 15.21 -16.88
C LYS A 272 9.99 13.73 -16.52
N ASN A 273 10.95 13.45 -15.65
CA ASN A 273 11.20 12.10 -15.14
C ASN A 273 10.05 11.63 -14.25
N ALA A 274 9.73 10.32 -14.33
CA ALA A 274 8.83 9.66 -13.40
C ALA A 274 9.46 9.63 -11.98
N ALA A 275 8.65 9.93 -10.96
CA ALA A 275 9.11 9.78 -9.58
C ALA A 275 9.09 8.28 -9.21
N THR A 276 10.17 7.77 -8.64
CA THR A 276 10.26 6.35 -8.24
C THR A 276 10.46 6.24 -6.73
N SER A 277 9.74 5.32 -6.11
CA SER A 277 9.85 4.94 -4.71
C SER A 277 10.39 3.52 -4.63
N ASN A 278 11.49 3.31 -3.92
CA ASN A 278 11.97 1.96 -3.61
C ASN A 278 11.90 1.74 -2.11
N ARG A 279 11.46 0.54 -1.70
CA ARG A 279 11.46 0.14 -0.29
C ARG A 279 11.67 -1.36 -0.13
N VAL A 280 12.42 -1.71 0.91
CA VAL A 280 12.58 -3.08 1.37
C VAL A 280 11.30 -3.48 2.11
N VAL A 281 10.65 -4.52 1.63
CA VAL A 281 9.42 -5.07 2.23
C VAL A 281 9.75 -5.95 3.42
N LEU A 282 10.71 -6.85 3.24
CA LEU A 282 11.18 -7.78 4.26
C LEU A 282 12.63 -8.16 3.97
N GLU A 283 13.34 -8.52 5.03
CA GLU A 283 14.72 -9.01 4.99
C GLU A 283 14.79 -10.36 5.70
N ASN A 284 15.53 -11.31 5.12
CA ASN A 284 15.81 -12.60 5.73
C ASN A 284 17.31 -12.92 5.62
N ASP A 285 17.98 -13.09 6.76
CA ASP A 285 19.35 -13.58 6.81
C ASP A 285 19.33 -15.12 6.79
N LEU A 286 19.93 -15.71 5.76
CA LEU A 286 19.93 -17.16 5.57
C LEU A 286 20.94 -17.87 6.49
N ALA A 287 21.73 -17.13 7.27
CA ALA A 287 22.78 -17.65 8.16
C ALA A 287 23.76 -18.61 7.46
N LYS A 288 23.98 -18.39 6.16
CA LYS A 288 24.88 -19.18 5.31
C LYS A 288 26.24 -18.52 5.20
N GLN A 289 27.28 -19.34 5.28
CA GLN A 289 28.66 -18.90 5.19
C GLN A 289 29.45 -19.83 4.27
N LEU A 290 30.53 -19.30 3.72
CA LEU A 290 31.42 -20.04 2.82
C LEU A 290 32.87 -19.64 3.08
N GLY A 291 33.73 -20.66 3.20
CA GLY A 291 35.16 -20.47 3.36
C GLY A 291 35.83 -19.83 2.14
N SER A 292 37.09 -19.46 2.31
CA SER A 292 37.95 -19.01 1.21
C SER A 292 38.14 -20.12 0.18
N HIS A 293 38.32 -19.78 -1.10
CA HIS A 293 38.61 -20.75 -2.17
C HIS A 293 37.62 -21.93 -2.22
N SER A 294 36.34 -21.65 -1.99
CA SER A 294 35.31 -22.67 -1.83
C SER A 294 34.17 -22.42 -2.81
N LYS A 295 33.49 -23.51 -3.16
CA LYS A 295 32.28 -23.51 -3.98
C LYS A 295 31.19 -24.24 -3.22
N MET A 296 29.98 -23.71 -3.24
CA MET A 296 28.84 -24.32 -2.58
C MET A 296 27.57 -24.08 -3.38
N ASP A 297 26.77 -25.13 -3.48
CA ASP A 297 25.44 -25.10 -4.06
C ASP A 297 24.43 -25.34 -2.94
N TRP A 298 23.60 -24.35 -2.68
CA TRP A 298 22.46 -24.47 -1.78
C TRP A 298 21.20 -24.61 -2.61
N LEU A 299 20.55 -25.77 -2.51
CA LEU A 299 19.40 -26.11 -3.34
C LEU A 299 18.11 -26.00 -2.54
N ASN A 300 17.08 -25.43 -3.16
CA ASN A 300 15.72 -25.35 -2.61
C ASN A 300 15.65 -24.71 -1.20
N GLU A 301 16.37 -23.61 -1.03
CA GLU A 301 16.39 -22.85 0.21
C GLU A 301 15.15 -21.98 0.34
N LYS A 302 14.59 -21.92 1.55
CA LYS A 302 13.52 -20.98 1.87
C LYS A 302 14.11 -19.57 1.91
N LEU A 303 13.82 -18.78 0.89
CA LEU A 303 14.32 -17.41 0.79
C LEU A 303 13.46 -16.45 1.62
N LEU A 304 12.15 -16.49 1.45
CA LEU A 304 11.18 -15.63 2.16
C LEU A 304 9.75 -16.13 1.98
N VAL A 305 8.81 -15.52 2.70
CA VAL A 305 7.36 -15.70 2.50
C VAL A 305 6.78 -14.37 2.04
N ILE A 306 5.99 -14.35 0.96
CA ILE A 306 5.36 -13.13 0.46
C ILE A 306 4.30 -12.67 1.47
N PRO A 307 4.40 -11.47 2.07
CA PRO A 307 3.44 -11.01 3.05
C PRO A 307 2.21 -10.39 2.37
N SER A 308 1.25 -9.89 3.16
CA SER A 308 0.10 -9.11 2.67
C SER A 308 0.56 -7.85 1.93
N LEU A 309 0.40 -7.85 0.61
CA LEU A 309 0.89 -6.82 -0.32
C LEU A 309 -0.12 -6.57 -1.45
N PRO A 310 -0.12 -5.36 -2.03
CA PRO A 310 -0.85 -5.12 -3.28
C PRO A 310 -0.22 -5.93 -4.43
N PRO A 311 -1.02 -6.41 -5.40
CA PRO A 311 -0.48 -7.12 -6.55
C PRO A 311 0.44 -6.23 -7.40
N SER A 312 1.32 -6.86 -8.17
CA SER A 312 2.09 -6.20 -9.22
C SER A 312 1.15 -5.61 -10.27
N VAL A 313 1.36 -4.34 -10.62
CA VAL A 313 0.56 -3.66 -11.64
C VAL A 313 1.45 -2.79 -12.52
N LYS A 314 1.45 -3.04 -13.82
CA LYS A 314 2.29 -2.29 -14.78
C LYS A 314 1.75 -0.90 -15.10
N SER A 315 0.46 -0.64 -14.90
CA SER A 315 -0.17 0.65 -15.17
C SER A 315 -1.45 0.84 -14.34
N LEU A 316 -1.37 1.42 -13.14
CA LEU A 316 -2.53 2.00 -12.45
C LEU A 316 -2.76 3.44 -12.90
N THR A 317 -3.87 4.02 -12.45
CA THR A 317 -4.18 5.44 -12.60
C THR A 317 -3.10 6.36 -12.04
N ILE A 318 -2.42 5.95 -10.95
CA ILE A 318 -1.42 6.80 -10.28
C ILE A 318 -0.02 6.20 -10.17
N ALA A 319 0.16 4.89 -10.37
CA ALA A 319 1.47 4.26 -10.21
C ALA A 319 1.59 2.90 -10.91
N SER A 320 2.82 2.46 -11.18
CA SER A 320 3.13 1.05 -11.38
C SER A 320 3.75 0.47 -10.12
N ILE A 321 3.50 -0.81 -9.83
CA ILE A 321 4.05 -1.55 -8.68
C ILE A 321 4.77 -2.78 -9.22
N GLU A 322 6.06 -2.86 -8.93
CA GLU A 322 6.99 -3.92 -9.33
C GLU A 322 7.67 -4.49 -8.08
N TYR A 323 8.07 -5.76 -8.13
CA TYR A 323 8.77 -6.42 -7.04
C TYR A 323 10.01 -7.16 -7.54
N GLU A 324 11.03 -7.19 -6.71
CA GLU A 324 12.28 -7.89 -6.99
C GLU A 324 12.73 -8.66 -5.75
N VAL A 325 13.24 -9.87 -5.97
CA VAL A 325 14.01 -10.58 -4.95
C VAL A 325 15.46 -10.17 -5.11
N GLN A 326 15.99 -9.44 -4.14
CA GLN A 326 17.38 -9.02 -4.09
C GLN A 326 18.16 -9.94 -3.15
N MET A 327 19.26 -10.50 -3.64
CA MET A 327 20.23 -11.25 -2.85
C MET A 327 21.44 -10.36 -2.57
N GLU A 328 21.85 -10.27 -1.31
CA GLU A 328 23.09 -9.62 -0.87
C GLU A 328 24.07 -10.68 -0.40
N PHE A 329 25.22 -10.76 -1.07
CA PHE A 329 26.34 -11.64 -0.69
C PHE A 329 27.49 -10.78 -0.14
N SER A 330 27.72 -10.81 1.17
CA SER A 330 28.78 -10.02 1.81
C SER A 330 30.02 -10.88 2.05
N PHE A 331 31.11 -10.54 1.37
CA PHE A 331 32.39 -11.23 1.44
C PHE A 331 33.40 -10.42 2.26
N ALA A 332 33.85 -10.98 3.38
CA ALA A 332 34.87 -10.36 4.23
C ALA A 332 36.26 -10.62 3.66
N GLY A 333 37.08 -9.56 3.63
CA GLY A 333 38.43 -9.59 3.07
C GLY A 333 39.32 -8.48 3.62
N SER A 334 40.37 -8.11 2.86
CA SER A 334 41.15 -6.90 3.14
C SER A 334 40.33 -5.63 2.91
N THR A 335 39.45 -5.70 1.91
CA THR A 335 38.37 -4.76 1.66
C THR A 335 37.11 -5.60 1.53
N ASP A 336 36.10 -5.32 2.35
CA ASP A 336 34.84 -6.04 2.26
C ASP A 336 34.20 -5.77 0.89
N GLN A 337 33.64 -6.82 0.29
CA GLN A 337 32.98 -6.76 -1.02
C GLN A 337 31.54 -7.22 -0.84
N VAL A 338 30.61 -6.58 -1.56
CA VAL A 338 29.20 -6.92 -1.50
C VAL A 338 28.68 -7.05 -2.92
N LEU A 339 28.19 -8.24 -3.25
CA LEU A 339 27.60 -8.54 -4.55
C LEU A 339 26.07 -8.57 -4.41
N TYR A 340 25.39 -7.81 -5.25
CA TYR A 340 23.93 -7.76 -5.29
C TYR A 340 23.41 -8.46 -6.54
N LEU A 341 22.40 -9.30 -6.37
CA LEU A 341 21.74 -9.98 -7.49
C LEU A 341 20.23 -9.82 -7.37
N GLN A 342 19.61 -9.19 -8.37
CA GLN A 342 18.18 -8.90 -8.41
C GLN A 342 17.46 -9.81 -9.41
N ILE A 343 16.39 -10.47 -8.97
CA ILE A 343 15.49 -11.26 -9.82
C ILE A 343 14.11 -10.62 -9.78
N PRO A 344 13.60 -10.07 -10.90
CA PRO A 344 12.25 -9.52 -10.94
C PRO A 344 11.22 -10.63 -10.75
N ILE A 345 10.21 -10.36 -9.94
CA ILE A 345 9.08 -11.25 -9.69
C ILE A 345 7.75 -10.50 -9.87
N VAL A 346 6.69 -11.28 -10.04
CA VAL A 346 5.32 -10.78 -10.13
C VAL A 346 4.57 -11.30 -8.91
N VAL A 347 4.05 -10.38 -8.10
CA VAL A 347 3.13 -10.71 -7.00
C VAL A 347 1.71 -10.68 -7.58
N GLY A 348 1.10 -11.85 -7.73
CA GLY A 348 -0.25 -12.01 -8.26
C GLY A 348 -1.34 -11.72 -7.23
N SER A 349 -2.53 -11.38 -7.72
CA SER A 349 -3.74 -11.36 -6.90
C SER A 349 -4.24 -12.78 -6.66
N VAL A 350 -4.68 -13.09 -5.44
CA VAL A 350 -5.27 -14.41 -5.11
C VAL A 350 -6.50 -14.70 -5.97
N PHE A 351 -7.22 -13.67 -6.43
CA PHE A 351 -8.36 -13.82 -7.34
C PHE A 351 -7.98 -14.39 -8.71
N CYS A 352 -6.69 -14.39 -9.07
CA CYS A 352 -6.21 -14.98 -10.30
C CYS A 352 -5.87 -16.48 -10.17
N VAL A 353 -5.87 -17.05 -8.97
CA VAL A 353 -5.53 -18.47 -8.77
C VAL A 353 -6.58 -19.40 -9.43
N PRO A 354 -7.90 -19.23 -9.22
CA PRO A 354 -8.89 -20.09 -9.88
C PRO A 354 -8.81 -20.08 -11.43
N PRO A 355 -8.81 -18.93 -12.13
CA PRO A 355 -8.72 -18.95 -13.59
C PRO A 355 -7.37 -19.50 -14.08
N LEU A 356 -6.28 -19.32 -13.34
CA LEU A 356 -4.99 -19.91 -13.67
C LEU A 356 -5.02 -21.45 -13.62
N ILE A 357 -5.68 -22.03 -12.61
CA ILE A 357 -5.86 -23.48 -12.49
C ILE A 357 -6.69 -24.02 -13.66
N GLU A 358 -7.77 -23.33 -14.05
CA GLU A 358 -8.60 -23.73 -15.20
C GLU A 358 -7.79 -23.73 -16.52
N LEU A 359 -6.97 -22.68 -16.74
CA LEU A 359 -6.09 -22.59 -17.90
C LEU A 359 -5.03 -23.70 -17.94
N LEU A 360 -4.47 -24.08 -16.78
CA LEU A 360 -3.49 -25.16 -16.69
C LEU A 360 -4.13 -26.54 -16.87
N SER A 361 -5.37 -26.73 -16.40
CA SER A 361 -6.10 -28.00 -16.48
C SER A 361 -6.58 -28.31 -17.89
N SER A 362 -6.89 -27.29 -18.70
CA SER A 362 -7.34 -27.44 -20.09
C SER A 362 -6.22 -27.76 -21.09
N SER A 363 -4.95 -27.63 -20.70
CA SER A 363 -3.79 -27.86 -21.57
C SER A 363 -3.02 -29.12 -21.16
N ASP A 364 -3.11 -30.18 -21.97
CA ASP A 364 -2.65 -31.53 -21.61
C ASP A 364 -1.13 -31.62 -21.31
N GLY A 365 -0.33 -30.65 -21.80
CA GLY A 365 1.11 -30.54 -21.53
C GLY A 365 1.51 -29.65 -20.33
N LYS A 366 0.54 -29.07 -19.60
CA LYS A 366 0.81 -28.07 -18.54
C LYS A 366 0.40 -28.51 -17.14
N LYS A 367 -0.09 -29.74 -16.98
CA LYS A 367 -0.49 -30.31 -15.68
C LYS A 367 0.65 -30.35 -14.65
N SER A 368 1.90 -30.47 -15.08
CA SER A 368 3.07 -30.41 -14.19
C SER A 368 3.23 -29.04 -13.51
N LEU A 369 2.80 -27.96 -14.17
CA LEU A 369 2.86 -26.59 -13.62
C LEU A 369 1.81 -26.34 -12.53
N LEU A 370 0.79 -27.20 -12.39
CA LEU A 370 -0.19 -27.10 -11.30
C LEU A 370 0.47 -27.20 -9.93
N SER A 371 1.57 -27.97 -9.82
CA SER A 371 2.36 -28.07 -8.58
C SER A 371 3.04 -26.75 -8.18
N LEU A 372 3.16 -25.81 -9.12
CA LEU A 372 3.79 -24.51 -8.91
C LEU A 372 2.78 -23.41 -8.59
N VAL A 373 1.48 -23.69 -8.61
CA VAL A 373 0.43 -22.74 -8.27
C VAL A 373 -0.18 -23.18 -6.94
N PRO A 374 -0.49 -22.24 -6.03
CA PRO A 374 -1.23 -22.59 -4.82
C PRO A 374 -2.53 -23.31 -5.17
N HIS A 375 -2.93 -24.27 -4.33
CA HIS A 375 -4.24 -24.89 -4.48
C HIS A 375 -5.33 -23.81 -4.37
N ALA A 376 -6.49 -24.05 -4.99
CA ALA A 376 -7.68 -23.23 -4.77
C ALA A 376 -8.16 -23.40 -3.32
N GLY A 377 -7.48 -22.75 -2.39
CA GLY A 377 -7.76 -22.74 -0.96
C GLY A 377 -8.53 -21.50 -0.54
N SER A 378 -8.97 -21.48 0.72
CA SER A 378 -9.40 -20.27 1.39
C SER A 378 -8.25 -19.26 1.46
N TYR A 379 -8.60 -17.99 1.45
CA TYR A 379 -7.68 -16.91 1.77
C TYR A 379 -8.20 -16.18 3.00
N ARG A 380 -7.29 -15.57 3.73
CA ARG A 380 -7.61 -14.65 4.83
C ARG A 380 -7.20 -13.24 4.47
N LEU A 381 -7.94 -12.27 4.98
CA LEU A 381 -7.60 -10.86 4.83
C LEU A 381 -6.64 -10.46 5.93
N GLU A 382 -5.47 -9.95 5.55
CA GLU A 382 -4.45 -9.46 6.47
C GLU A 382 -4.14 -7.99 6.20
N ASP A 383 -3.85 -7.26 7.28
CA ASP A 383 -3.31 -5.90 7.19
C ASP A 383 -2.02 -5.91 6.35
N CYS A 384 -1.90 -4.92 5.46
CA CYS A 384 -0.69 -4.71 4.68
C CYS A 384 0.56 -4.64 5.57
N VAL A 385 1.65 -5.28 5.13
CA VAL A 385 2.92 -5.36 5.88
C VAL A 385 3.51 -4.02 6.28
N PHE A 386 3.17 -2.93 5.57
CA PHE A 386 3.62 -1.57 5.87
C PHE A 386 2.87 -0.90 7.04
N GLY A 387 1.89 -1.58 7.64
CA GLY A 387 1.17 -1.11 8.82
C GLY A 387 0.21 0.05 8.58
N LYS A 388 -0.23 0.68 9.68
CA LYS A 388 -1.31 1.68 9.72
C LYS A 388 -0.87 3.09 9.35
N THR A 389 -1.72 3.82 8.63
CA THR A 389 -1.57 5.23 8.30
C THR A 389 -2.42 5.97 9.29
N VAL A 390 -1.83 6.95 9.96
CA VAL A 390 -2.54 7.79 10.89
C VAL A 390 -2.71 9.16 10.27
N PHE A 391 -3.93 9.68 10.23
CA PHE A 391 -4.20 11.04 9.78
C PHE A 391 -5.28 11.68 10.65
N GLU A 392 -5.14 12.99 10.86
CA GLU A 392 -6.04 13.77 11.70
C GLU A 392 -7.14 14.41 10.86
N MET A 393 -8.38 14.26 11.30
CA MET A 393 -9.52 14.95 10.73
C MET A 393 -9.83 16.21 11.53
N LYS A 394 -9.28 17.34 11.07
CA LYS A 394 -9.43 18.64 11.75
C LYS A 394 -10.88 19.06 12.02
N ASN A 395 -11.82 18.62 11.18
CA ASN A 395 -13.24 18.95 11.30
C ASN A 395 -14.06 17.83 11.98
N ASN A 396 -13.40 16.87 12.65
CA ASN A 396 -14.07 15.77 13.32
C ASN A 396 -14.44 16.11 14.77
N PRO A 397 -15.71 15.95 15.18
CA PRO A 397 -16.13 16.12 16.57
C PRO A 397 -16.08 14.81 17.38
N SER A 398 -15.69 13.68 16.75
CA SER A 398 -15.55 12.39 17.41
C SER A 398 -14.38 12.38 18.40
N SER A 399 -14.44 11.54 19.43
CA SER A 399 -13.27 11.24 20.28
C SER A 399 -12.12 10.60 19.49
N PHE A 400 -12.37 10.13 18.26
CA PHE A 400 -11.40 9.51 17.35
C PHE A 400 -11.10 10.41 16.15
N ASN A 401 -10.72 11.66 16.40
CA ASN A 401 -10.25 12.58 15.35
C ASN A 401 -9.02 12.06 14.61
N LEU A 402 -8.28 11.20 15.27
CA LEU A 402 -7.18 10.44 14.72
C LEU A 402 -7.74 9.18 14.06
N VAL A 403 -7.63 9.14 12.72
CA VAL A 403 -8.13 8.03 11.91
C VAL A 403 -6.95 7.15 11.50
N GLU A 404 -7.06 5.87 11.82
CA GLU A 404 -6.11 4.85 11.42
C GLU A 404 -6.64 4.08 10.21
N PHE A 405 -5.79 3.86 9.21
CA PHE A 405 -6.13 3.06 8.04
C PHE A 405 -4.98 2.15 7.63
N VAL A 406 -5.28 0.88 7.38
CA VAL A 406 -4.35 -0.04 6.72
C VAL A 406 -5.15 -0.82 5.68
N PRO A 407 -4.75 -0.81 4.40
CA PRO A 407 -5.42 -1.63 3.41
C PRO A 407 -5.17 -3.10 3.75
N ARG A 408 -6.19 -3.93 3.54
CA ARG A 408 -6.13 -5.38 3.76
C ARG A 408 -6.10 -6.12 2.44
N TYR A 409 -5.18 -7.07 2.29
CA TYR A 409 -5.05 -7.88 1.09
C TYR A 409 -5.29 -9.36 1.39
N PRO A 410 -5.81 -10.13 0.41
CA PRO A 410 -5.99 -11.56 0.57
C PRO A 410 -4.64 -12.27 0.58
N VAL A 411 -4.46 -13.15 1.56
CA VAL A 411 -3.28 -14.00 1.77
C VAL A 411 -3.74 -15.45 1.76
N ILE A 412 -3.05 -16.29 0.99
CA ILE A 412 -3.40 -17.70 0.84
C ILE A 412 -3.14 -18.43 2.16
N GLU A 413 -4.10 -19.27 2.57
CA GLU A 413 -3.90 -20.21 3.67
C GLU A 413 -3.24 -21.48 3.12
N ILE A 414 -2.01 -21.75 3.58
CA ILE A 414 -1.20 -22.90 3.16
C ILE A 414 -1.25 -24.00 4.21
#